data_AF-A0A961FHI3-F1
#
_entry.id   AF-A0A961FHI3-F1
#
_cell.length_a   1.000
_cell.length_b   1.000
_cell.length_c   1.000
_cell.angle_alpha   90.00
_cell.angle_beta   90.00
_cell.angle_gamma   90.00
#
_symmetry.space_group_name_H-M   'P 1'
#
loop_
_entity.id
_entity.type
_entity.pdbx_description
1 polymer ?
#
loop_
_entity_poly.entity_id
_entity_poly.type
_entity_poly.pdbx_seq_one_letter_code
_entity_poly.pdbx_strand_id
1 'polypeptide(L)'
;MPHGQLVFLVHGYSINRTGTYGQLHRQLERRGFAPREIQLGRYVSLDDDIELRDLARAMDRAVRAALGPLPSGTPFHMLTHSTGALIARHWLLEHYSQRRYPRSRLGNLVFLAGPHFGSRLAHHGRSVIARVWRQGDVGQRVLSALELGSQYGWESSLRLAAEADFFGSRGIRPYCLSGDRTSRDLLRHVGLLREKGSDEVVRLASANLNFRHYRLDMLRDELFDHAAPAAQLSGIPFAALRNYTHSGAGNSILQSISAVEPPDWSIKADSQDGRRLNLKLIVHLLASPTDNASYAANRELLASLTDSESQRLSDCAQLQLRFLDRDGRPVEDYFVEFGEARRVTERDRYGLEFQRMEITQSKAITHIHRNSRNPHILTLFIDRSLLTREASYGMRVFVEGQRLLHWDPQASETDSAITIKGEHLLDHLLPRHSTTLVDVTLDRVPARALFQFDSAASVHDDVALEAFIEQELLAFSRSRAYRALDDAGRRRALSRLERRLESQRPELRERFRHDYHVQWERSGRIRRSALDG
;
A
#
# COMPACT_ATOMS: atom_id res chain seq x y z
N MET A 1 -8.32 42.34 5.84
CA MET A 1 -8.73 41.42 6.92
C MET A 1 -9.83 40.51 6.39
N PRO A 2 -9.75 39.19 6.57
CA PRO A 2 -10.79 38.27 6.13
C PRO A 2 -12.01 38.36 7.07
N HIS A 3 -12.96 39.24 6.78
CA HIS A 3 -14.26 39.23 7.46
C HIS A 3 -15.22 38.28 6.74
N GLY A 4 -15.96 37.44 7.46
CA GLY A 4 -16.96 36.54 6.88
C GLY A 4 -16.43 35.18 6.40
N GLN A 5 -15.24 34.75 6.82
CA GLN A 5 -14.64 33.48 6.38
C GLN A 5 -14.72 32.41 7.48
N LEU A 6 -15.60 31.42 7.31
CA LEU A 6 -15.70 30.29 8.23
C LEU A 6 -14.50 29.35 8.09
N VAL A 7 -13.94 28.88 9.21
CA VAL A 7 -12.85 27.91 9.27
C VAL A 7 -13.29 26.69 10.07
N PHE A 8 -13.25 25.53 9.44
CA PHE A 8 -13.55 24.25 10.08
C PHE A 8 -12.26 23.55 10.50
N LEU A 9 -12.14 23.21 11.78
CA LEU A 9 -11.01 22.47 12.31
C LEU A 9 -11.44 21.02 12.55
N VAL A 10 -10.68 20.05 12.01
CA VAL A 10 -11.00 18.62 12.09
C VAL A 10 -9.80 17.85 12.65
N HIS A 11 -9.94 17.26 13.83
CA HIS A 11 -8.86 16.57 14.54
C HIS A 11 -8.58 15.15 14.04
N GLY A 12 -7.57 14.49 14.61
CA GLY A 12 -7.18 13.10 14.33
C GLY A 12 -7.94 12.04 15.14
N TYR A 13 -7.54 10.79 14.94
CA TYR A 13 -8.06 9.60 15.64
C TYR A 13 -7.88 9.68 17.18
N SER A 14 -8.77 9.02 17.92
CA SER A 14 -8.79 8.89 19.38
C SER A 14 -8.97 10.20 20.17
N ILE A 15 -9.39 11.29 19.51
CA ILE A 15 -9.75 12.54 20.17
C ILE A 15 -11.27 12.66 20.27
N ASN A 16 -11.76 13.06 21.44
CA ASN A 16 -13.18 13.36 21.69
C ASN A 16 -13.42 14.74 22.32
N ARG A 17 -12.37 15.55 22.49
CA ARG A 17 -12.41 16.90 23.08
C ARG A 17 -11.78 17.92 22.14
N THR A 18 -12.41 19.09 22.03
CA THR A 18 -11.93 20.21 21.20
C THR A 18 -10.66 20.89 21.75
N GLY A 19 -10.27 20.59 23.00
CA GLY A 19 -9.00 21.09 23.56
C GLY A 19 -7.75 20.67 22.76
N THR A 20 -7.84 19.65 21.90
CA THR A 20 -6.72 19.22 21.04
C THR A 20 -6.21 20.31 20.07
N TYR A 21 -7.04 21.31 19.75
CA TYR A 21 -6.64 22.39 18.85
C TYR A 21 -5.71 23.41 19.51
N GLY A 22 -5.34 23.20 20.78
CA GLY A 22 -4.46 24.08 21.53
C GLY A 22 -5.00 25.51 21.55
N GLN A 23 -4.11 26.49 21.33
CA GLN A 23 -4.47 27.90 21.30
C GLN A 23 -4.72 28.43 19.87
N LEU A 24 -4.85 27.55 18.87
CA LEU A 24 -5.00 27.96 17.48
C LEU A 24 -6.22 28.85 17.25
N HIS A 25 -7.37 28.51 17.82
CA HIS A 25 -8.58 29.33 17.70
C HIS A 25 -8.35 30.76 18.19
N ARG A 26 -7.70 30.96 19.34
CA ARG A 26 -7.35 32.30 19.84
C ARG A 26 -6.37 33.03 18.93
N GLN A 27 -5.42 32.31 18.33
CA GLN A 27 -4.49 32.89 17.36
C GLN A 27 -5.22 33.34 16.09
N LEU A 28 -6.18 32.56 15.59
CA LEU A 28 -7.03 32.96 14.47
C LEU A 28 -7.90 34.18 14.83
N GLU A 29 -8.46 34.23 16.03
CA GLU A 29 -9.24 35.38 16.51
C GLU A 29 -8.44 36.69 16.46
N ARG A 30 -7.20 36.66 16.96
CA ARG A 30 -6.28 37.82 16.90
C ARG A 30 -5.91 38.23 15.46
N ARG A 31 -6.17 37.36 14.48
CA ARG A 31 -5.90 37.58 13.06
C ARG A 31 -7.13 38.00 12.28
N GLY A 32 -8.22 38.29 12.97
CA GLY A 32 -9.43 38.86 12.39
C GLY A 32 -10.52 37.84 12.02
N PHE A 33 -10.31 36.54 12.29
CA PHE A 33 -11.38 35.55 12.21
C PHE A 33 -12.32 35.73 13.40
N ALA A 34 -13.63 35.91 13.19
CA ALA A 34 -14.53 36.03 14.32
C ALA A 34 -14.64 34.69 15.07
N PRO A 35 -14.81 34.66 16.41
CA PRO A 35 -14.95 33.40 17.16
C PRO A 35 -16.06 32.49 16.61
N ARG A 36 -17.19 33.07 16.20
CA ARG A 36 -18.32 32.36 15.57
C ARG A 36 -17.99 31.77 14.18
N GLU A 37 -16.94 32.26 13.55
CA GLU A 37 -16.44 31.77 12.26
C GLU A 37 -15.48 30.59 12.44
N ILE A 38 -15.06 30.27 13.67
CA ILE A 38 -14.12 29.16 13.95
C ILE A 38 -14.91 27.95 14.49
N GLN A 39 -15.05 26.92 13.65
CA GLN A 39 -15.83 25.72 13.95
C GLN A 39 -14.91 24.59 14.39
N LEU A 40 -14.95 24.24 15.68
CA LEU A 40 -14.12 23.18 16.26
C LEU A 40 -14.84 21.83 16.17
N GLY A 41 -14.46 21.01 15.19
CA GLY A 41 -15.04 19.69 14.97
C GLY A 41 -14.71 18.70 16.08
N ARG A 42 -15.64 17.77 16.32
CA ARG A 42 -15.44 16.56 17.13
C ARG A 42 -16.17 15.38 16.51
N TYR A 43 -15.61 14.18 16.61
CA TYR A 43 -16.24 12.95 16.10
C TYR A 43 -15.78 11.72 16.89
N VAL A 44 -16.56 10.64 16.79
CA VAL A 44 -16.26 9.35 17.42
C VAL A 44 -15.44 8.52 16.46
N SER A 45 -14.24 8.10 16.86
CA SER A 45 -13.33 7.31 16.00
C SER A 45 -12.89 6.00 16.62
N LEU A 46 -13.31 5.72 17.86
CA LEU A 46 -12.95 4.51 18.59
C LEU A 46 -14.02 3.43 18.54
N ASP A 47 -15.18 3.68 17.93
CA ASP A 47 -16.23 2.68 17.74
C ASP A 47 -15.87 1.78 16.55
N ASP A 48 -15.91 0.46 16.74
CA ASP A 48 -15.41 -0.51 15.76
C ASP A 48 -16.31 -0.64 14.51
N ASP A 49 -17.58 -0.23 14.61
CA ASP A 49 -18.54 -0.27 13.50
C ASP A 49 -18.51 0.98 12.62
N ILE A 50 -17.90 2.07 13.12
CA ILE A 50 -17.79 3.33 12.39
C ILE A 50 -16.68 3.26 11.32
N GLU A 51 -17.02 3.69 10.11
CA GLU A 51 -16.08 3.82 9.01
C GLU A 51 -15.83 5.28 8.59
N LEU A 52 -14.80 5.50 7.77
CA LEU A 52 -14.52 6.82 7.19
C LEU A 52 -15.72 7.38 6.41
N ARG A 53 -16.50 6.52 5.74
CA ARG A 53 -17.72 6.93 5.01
C ARG A 53 -18.80 7.48 5.93
N ASP A 54 -18.97 6.91 7.11
CA ASP A 54 -19.95 7.37 8.10
C ASP A 54 -19.52 8.71 8.68
N LEU A 55 -18.23 8.84 8.99
CA LEU A 55 -17.63 10.09 9.46
C LEU A 55 -17.72 11.20 8.43
N ALA A 56 -17.46 10.92 7.16
CA ALA A 56 -17.57 11.90 6.08
C ALA A 56 -19.02 12.36 5.86
N ARG A 57 -19.98 11.43 5.92
CA ARG A 57 -21.42 11.75 5.86
C ARG A 57 -21.86 12.58 7.06
N ALA A 58 -21.37 12.25 8.26
CA ALA A 58 -21.63 13.04 9.46
C ALA A 58 -21.01 14.44 9.36
N MET A 59 -19.79 14.54 8.84
CA MET A 59 -19.10 15.81 8.59
C MET A 59 -19.88 16.66 7.58
N ASP A 60 -20.39 16.08 6.49
CA ASP A 60 -21.24 16.79 5.51
C ASP A 60 -22.44 17.46 6.20
N ARG A 61 -23.18 16.70 7.02
CA ARG A 61 -24.32 17.21 7.79
C ARG A 61 -23.90 18.35 8.72
N ALA A 62 -22.80 18.18 9.46
CA ALA A 62 -22.30 19.17 10.40
C ALA A 62 -21.83 20.47 9.72
N VAL A 63 -21.08 20.35 8.62
CA VAL A 63 -20.63 21.49 7.81
C VAL A 63 -21.83 22.25 7.25
N ARG A 64 -22.83 21.55 6.69
CA ARG A 64 -24.04 22.19 6.16
C ARG A 64 -24.85 22.90 7.24
N ALA A 65 -24.96 22.31 8.43
CA ALA A 65 -25.64 22.94 9.56
C ALA A 65 -24.92 24.22 10.00
N ALA A 66 -23.59 24.18 10.12
CA ALA A 66 -22.77 25.33 10.51
C ALA A 66 -22.72 26.43 9.45
N LEU A 67 -22.74 26.06 8.15
CA LEU A 67 -22.82 27.03 7.06
C LEU A 67 -24.18 27.76 7.03
N GLY A 68 -25.27 27.18 7.54
CA GLY A 68 -26.56 27.86 7.65
C GLY A 68 -26.99 28.61 6.36
N PRO A 69 -27.70 29.75 6.47
CA PRO A 69 -28.09 30.57 5.34
C PRO A 69 -27.04 31.65 5.00
N LEU A 70 -25.75 31.29 4.90
CA LEU A 70 -24.73 32.25 4.50
C LEU A 70 -25.04 32.88 3.12
N PRO A 71 -24.58 34.13 2.89
CA PRO A 71 -24.64 34.75 1.58
C PRO A 71 -24.00 33.86 0.52
N SER A 72 -24.58 33.89 -0.69
CA SER A 72 -24.04 33.13 -1.81
C SER A 72 -22.61 33.57 -2.14
N GLY A 73 -21.69 32.61 -2.27
CA GLY A 73 -20.29 32.84 -2.63
C GLY A 73 -19.35 33.04 -1.44
N THR A 74 -19.84 33.05 -0.20
CA THR A 74 -18.99 33.14 0.99
C THR A 74 -18.04 31.94 1.04
N PRO A 75 -16.71 32.14 1.00
CA PRO A 75 -15.77 31.04 1.11
C PRO A 75 -15.71 30.55 2.56
N PHE A 76 -15.55 29.24 2.72
CA PHE A 76 -15.14 28.64 3.96
C PHE A 76 -13.84 27.86 3.75
N HIS A 77 -13.10 27.65 4.82
CA HIS A 77 -11.80 27.01 4.85
C HIS A 77 -11.82 25.83 5.79
N MET A 78 -10.85 24.93 5.62
CA MET A 78 -10.74 23.78 6.49
C MET A 78 -9.28 23.51 6.84
N LEU A 79 -9.04 23.25 8.12
CA LEU A 79 -7.78 22.74 8.64
C LEU A 79 -8.04 21.35 9.20
N THR A 80 -7.31 20.36 8.72
CA THR A 80 -7.43 18.98 9.19
C THR A 80 -6.13 18.53 9.81
N HIS A 81 -6.20 17.60 10.76
CA HIS A 81 -5.04 16.95 11.34
C HIS A 81 -5.20 15.44 11.31
N SER A 82 -4.12 14.73 10.96
CA SER A 82 -4.06 13.26 11.01
C SER A 82 -5.26 12.63 10.30
N THR A 83 -5.98 11.70 10.93
CA THR A 83 -7.19 11.04 10.38
C THR A 83 -8.25 11.99 9.84
N GLY A 84 -8.35 13.22 10.36
CA GLY A 84 -9.24 14.26 9.83
C GLY A 84 -8.99 14.54 8.35
N ALA A 85 -7.75 14.37 7.87
CA ALA A 85 -7.39 14.51 6.46
C ALA A 85 -8.07 13.45 5.58
N LEU A 86 -8.15 12.19 6.04
CA LEU A 86 -8.82 11.13 5.29
C LEU A 86 -10.34 11.30 5.28
N ILE A 87 -10.92 11.79 6.39
CA ILE A 87 -12.35 12.11 6.48
C ILE A 87 -12.68 13.24 5.52
N ALA A 88 -11.90 14.33 5.53
CA ALA A 88 -12.12 15.48 4.65
C ALA A 88 -11.93 15.11 3.17
N ARG A 89 -10.94 14.27 2.86
CA ARG A 89 -10.74 13.72 1.52
C ARG A 89 -11.92 12.87 1.06
N HIS A 90 -12.43 11.98 1.91
CA HIS A 90 -13.61 11.18 1.59
C HIS A 90 -14.82 12.07 1.33
N TRP A 91 -15.04 13.05 2.22
CA TRP A 91 -16.10 14.03 2.07
C TRP A 91 -15.97 14.84 0.79
N LEU A 92 -14.75 15.22 0.42
CA LEU A 92 -14.48 15.94 -0.81
C LEU A 92 -14.95 15.13 -2.04
N LEU A 93 -14.57 13.85 -2.10
CA LEU A 93 -14.84 12.95 -3.23
C LEU A 93 -16.30 12.48 -3.30
N GLU A 94 -16.97 12.24 -2.17
CA GLU A 94 -18.32 11.65 -2.17
C GLU A 94 -19.43 12.68 -1.99
N HIS A 95 -19.14 13.79 -1.32
CA HIS A 95 -20.17 14.73 -0.92
C HIS A 95 -19.99 16.09 -1.58
N TYR A 96 -18.80 16.68 -1.47
CA TYR A 96 -18.54 18.02 -2.01
C TYR A 96 -18.41 18.00 -3.53
N SER A 97 -17.80 16.98 -4.15
CA SER A 97 -17.62 16.93 -5.61
C SER A 97 -18.92 16.67 -6.37
N GLN A 98 -19.72 15.73 -5.88
CA GLN A 98 -20.99 15.34 -6.48
C GLN A 98 -22.12 16.37 -6.30
N ARG A 99 -21.93 17.38 -5.44
CA ARG A 99 -22.98 18.34 -5.09
C ARG A 99 -22.51 19.78 -5.34
N ARG A 100 -23.43 20.65 -5.76
CA ARG A 100 -23.20 22.10 -5.66
C ARG A 100 -23.61 22.53 -4.26
N TYR A 101 -22.66 22.98 -3.44
CA TYR A 101 -22.97 23.77 -2.25
C TYR A 101 -23.51 25.12 -2.73
N PRO A 102 -24.82 25.38 -2.70
CA PRO A 102 -25.43 26.41 -3.55
C PRO A 102 -25.07 27.84 -3.16
N ARG A 103 -24.48 28.03 -1.97
CA ARG A 103 -24.23 29.35 -1.36
C ARG A 103 -22.83 29.54 -0.78
N SER A 104 -22.01 28.50 -0.66
CA SER A 104 -20.67 28.64 -0.07
C SER A 104 -19.69 27.72 -0.77
N ARG A 105 -18.43 28.14 -0.88
CA ARG A 105 -17.39 27.36 -1.55
C ARG A 105 -16.26 27.06 -0.58
N LEU A 106 -15.76 25.83 -0.61
CA LEU A 106 -14.49 25.51 0.02
C LEU A 106 -13.37 26.25 -0.72
N GLY A 107 -12.60 27.04 0.01
CA GLY A 107 -11.39 27.72 -0.46
C GLY A 107 -10.13 26.92 -0.08
N ASN A 108 -9.34 27.50 0.82
CA ASN A 108 -8.16 26.87 1.41
C ASN A 108 -8.50 25.61 2.24
N LEU A 109 -7.81 24.51 1.96
CA LEU A 109 -7.87 23.23 2.66
C LEU A 109 -6.47 22.84 3.09
N VAL A 110 -6.17 22.92 4.38
CA VAL A 110 -4.84 22.64 4.92
C VAL A 110 -4.85 21.28 5.62
N PHE A 111 -4.01 20.37 5.17
CA PHE A 111 -3.76 19.07 5.76
C PHE A 111 -2.52 19.13 6.64
N LEU A 112 -2.68 18.89 7.95
CA LEU A 112 -1.58 18.75 8.90
C LEU A 112 -1.33 17.28 9.20
N ALA A 113 -0.17 16.76 8.78
CA ALA A 113 0.25 15.37 8.99
C ALA A 113 -0.84 14.37 8.59
N GLY A 114 -1.50 14.58 7.44
CA GLY A 114 -2.56 13.70 6.95
C GLY A 114 -1.98 12.38 6.44
N PRO A 115 -2.37 11.20 6.93
CA PRO A 115 -1.81 9.92 6.49
C PRO A 115 -2.43 9.44 5.17
N HIS A 116 -2.23 10.21 4.09
CA HIS A 116 -2.87 9.96 2.78
C HIS A 116 -2.52 8.60 2.19
N PHE A 117 -1.31 8.10 2.49
CA PHE A 117 -0.81 6.79 2.09
C PHE A 117 -0.54 5.88 3.30
N GLY A 118 -1.26 6.12 4.41
CA GLY A 118 -1.21 5.32 5.63
C GLY A 118 -0.19 5.78 6.68
N SER A 119 -0.21 5.13 7.84
CA SER A 119 0.61 5.45 9.00
C SER A 119 1.19 4.18 9.61
N ARG A 120 2.45 4.26 10.04
CA ARG A 120 3.16 3.17 10.71
C ARG A 120 2.50 2.79 12.04
N LEU A 121 1.92 3.76 12.75
CA LEU A 121 1.28 3.53 14.04
C LEU A 121 -0.07 2.83 13.91
N ALA A 122 -0.75 2.84 12.77
CA ALA A 122 -2.05 2.17 12.63
C ALA A 122 -1.96 0.64 12.87
N HIS A 123 -0.85 0.03 12.46
CA HIS A 123 -0.59 -1.40 12.65
C HIS A 123 -0.21 -1.74 14.10
N HIS A 124 0.68 -0.95 14.71
CA HIS A 124 1.06 -1.13 16.12
C HIS A 124 -0.04 -0.69 17.08
N GLY A 125 -0.88 0.25 16.66
CA GLY A 125 -2.06 0.74 17.37
C GLY A 125 -2.96 -0.43 17.71
N ARG A 126 -3.28 -1.32 16.77
CA ARG A 126 -4.10 -2.50 17.06
C ARG A 126 -3.53 -3.38 18.19
N SER A 127 -2.24 -3.70 18.15
CA SER A 127 -1.63 -4.67 19.08
C SER A 127 -1.13 -4.07 20.40
N VAL A 128 -0.93 -2.74 20.47
CA VAL A 128 -0.56 -1.99 21.67
C VAL A 128 -1.80 -1.36 22.33
N ILE A 129 -2.71 -0.74 21.55
CA ILE A 129 -3.98 -0.20 22.05
C ILE A 129 -4.86 -1.36 22.53
N ALA A 130 -5.02 -2.47 21.82
CA ALA A 130 -5.82 -3.60 22.34
C ALA A 130 -5.22 -4.24 23.62
N ARG A 131 -3.92 -4.02 23.89
CA ARG A 131 -3.25 -4.52 25.11
C ARG A 131 -3.43 -3.58 26.30
N VAL A 132 -3.45 -2.27 26.04
CA VAL A 132 -3.65 -1.21 27.04
C VAL A 132 -5.14 -1.02 27.35
N TRP A 133 -6.00 -1.18 26.34
CA TRP A 133 -7.44 -1.03 26.40
C TRP A 133 -8.05 -2.43 26.48
N ARG A 134 -8.10 -3.00 27.69
CA ARG A 134 -8.78 -4.28 27.90
C ARG A 134 -10.28 -4.09 27.72
N GLN A 135 -10.86 -4.80 26.74
CA GLN A 135 -12.31 -4.95 26.48
C GLN A 135 -13.08 -3.69 26.01
N GLY A 136 -12.57 -2.96 25.02
CA GLY A 136 -13.35 -1.90 24.36
C GLY A 136 -12.97 -1.71 22.90
N ASP A 137 -13.86 -1.06 22.14
CA ASP A 137 -13.65 -0.74 20.74
C ASP A 137 -12.43 0.18 20.56
N VAL A 138 -11.73 0.00 19.44
CA VAL A 138 -10.53 0.78 19.08
C VAL A 138 -10.67 1.45 17.72
N GLY A 139 -11.86 1.46 17.13
CA GLY A 139 -12.08 1.99 15.79
C GLY A 139 -11.40 1.15 14.73
N GLN A 140 -11.55 -0.18 14.80
CA GLN A 140 -10.86 -1.13 13.94
C GLN A 140 -10.97 -0.79 12.45
N ARG A 141 -12.14 -0.35 11.97
CA ARG A 141 -12.34 0.01 10.57
C ARG A 141 -11.65 1.32 10.19
N VAL A 142 -11.63 2.32 11.07
CA VAL A 142 -10.85 3.55 10.88
C VAL A 142 -9.35 3.24 10.85
N LEU A 143 -8.86 2.41 11.77
CA LEU A 143 -7.46 1.97 11.78
C LEU A 143 -7.08 1.18 10.53
N SER A 144 -7.97 0.36 9.96
CA SER A 144 -7.73 -0.32 8.67
C SER A 144 -7.44 0.67 7.55
N ALA A 145 -8.21 1.76 7.49
CA ALA A 145 -8.04 2.76 6.45
C ALA A 145 -6.75 3.58 6.63
N LEU A 146 -6.28 3.70 7.87
CA LEU A 146 -5.02 4.37 8.22
C LEU A 146 -3.79 3.48 8.04
N GLU A 147 -3.95 2.19 7.79
CA GLU A 147 -2.82 1.27 7.62
C GLU A 147 -2.00 1.61 6.36
N LEU A 148 -0.69 1.42 6.42
CA LEU A 148 0.18 1.52 5.24
C LEU A 148 -0.30 0.57 4.14
N GLY A 149 -0.39 1.07 2.91
CA GLY A 149 -0.92 0.31 1.78
C GLY A 149 -2.38 -0.11 1.94
N SER A 150 -3.20 0.65 2.67
CA SER A 150 -4.64 0.33 2.76
C SER A 150 -5.32 0.46 1.40
N GLN A 151 -6.25 -0.45 1.11
CA GLN A 151 -7.07 -0.38 -0.11
C GLN A 151 -7.78 0.96 -0.24
N TYR A 152 -8.32 1.50 0.87
CA TYR A 152 -8.93 2.82 0.90
C TYR A 152 -7.96 3.93 0.45
N GLY A 153 -6.73 3.94 0.99
CA GLY A 153 -5.71 4.94 0.64
C GLY A 153 -5.33 4.86 -0.83
N TRP A 154 -5.24 3.65 -1.38
CA TRP A 154 -4.97 3.40 -2.79
C TRP A 154 -6.09 3.91 -3.70
N GLU A 155 -7.32 3.43 -3.50
CA GLU A 155 -8.48 3.76 -4.33
C GLU A 155 -8.81 5.26 -4.30
N SER A 156 -8.81 5.86 -3.11
CA SER A 156 -9.05 7.29 -2.96
C SER A 156 -7.94 8.16 -3.57
N SER A 157 -6.74 7.62 -3.78
CA SER A 157 -5.63 8.30 -4.49
C SER A 157 -5.80 8.28 -5.98
N LEU A 158 -6.08 7.12 -6.56
CA LEU A 158 -6.35 7.04 -7.98
C LEU A 158 -7.58 7.85 -8.37
N ARG A 159 -8.66 7.81 -7.56
CA ARG A 159 -9.85 8.64 -7.80
C ARG A 159 -9.55 10.13 -7.69
N LEU A 160 -8.79 10.55 -6.66
CA LEU A 160 -8.44 11.97 -6.51
C LEU A 160 -7.57 12.48 -7.67
N ALA A 161 -6.66 11.66 -8.20
CA ALA A 161 -5.88 12.00 -9.39
C ALA A 161 -6.78 12.11 -10.63
N ALA A 162 -7.71 11.17 -10.83
CA ALA A 162 -8.67 11.21 -11.94
C ALA A 162 -9.60 12.43 -11.87
N GLU A 163 -9.92 12.90 -10.66
CA GLU A 163 -10.77 14.06 -10.42
C GLU A 163 -9.97 15.35 -10.10
N ALA A 164 -8.66 15.41 -10.33
CA ALA A 164 -7.81 16.50 -9.83
C ALA A 164 -8.19 17.90 -10.34
N ASP A 165 -8.70 18.00 -11.57
CA ASP A 165 -9.21 19.25 -12.18
C ASP A 165 -10.33 19.90 -11.35
N PHE A 166 -10.99 19.09 -10.52
CA PHE A 166 -11.97 19.55 -9.54
C PHE A 166 -11.41 20.63 -8.60
N PHE A 167 -10.15 20.52 -8.17
CA PHE A 167 -9.55 21.53 -7.28
C PHE A 167 -9.51 22.91 -7.93
N GLY A 168 -9.01 22.97 -9.17
CA GLY A 168 -8.92 24.20 -9.96
C GLY A 168 -10.30 24.76 -10.27
N SER A 169 -11.16 23.94 -10.91
CA SER A 169 -12.49 24.33 -11.38
C SER A 169 -13.44 24.78 -10.26
N ARG A 170 -13.23 24.32 -9.02
CA ARG A 170 -14.03 24.72 -7.85
C ARG A 170 -13.36 25.74 -6.94
N GLY A 171 -12.16 26.22 -7.29
CA GLY A 171 -11.45 27.22 -6.50
C GLY A 171 -10.92 26.70 -5.16
N ILE A 172 -10.74 25.38 -5.01
CA ILE A 172 -10.22 24.73 -3.81
C ILE A 172 -8.70 24.77 -3.86
N ARG A 173 -8.07 25.12 -2.74
CA ARG A 173 -6.60 25.24 -2.62
C ARG A 173 -6.09 24.31 -1.52
N PRO A 174 -5.74 23.06 -1.86
CA PRO A 174 -5.19 22.11 -0.89
C PRO A 174 -3.72 22.40 -0.57
N TYR A 175 -3.33 22.25 0.68
CA TYR A 175 -1.94 22.41 1.15
C TYR A 175 -1.60 21.27 2.12
N CYS A 176 -0.38 20.73 2.06
CA CYS A 176 0.07 19.66 2.94
C CYS A 176 1.26 20.11 3.79
N LEU A 177 1.16 20.01 5.11
CA LEU A 177 2.26 20.29 6.05
C LEU A 177 2.51 19.07 6.91
N SER A 178 3.76 18.64 7.08
CA SER A 178 4.10 17.50 7.95
C SER A 178 5.39 17.73 8.71
N GLY A 179 5.52 17.12 9.89
CA GLY A 179 6.73 17.19 10.69
C GLY A 179 7.80 16.18 10.26
N ASP A 180 9.06 16.51 10.51
CA ASP A 180 10.20 15.58 10.48
C ASP A 180 10.96 15.70 11.81
N ARG A 181 10.45 15.04 12.85
CA ARG A 181 11.14 14.92 14.13
C ARG A 181 10.81 13.59 14.79
N THR A 182 11.88 12.90 15.15
CA THR A 182 11.85 11.89 16.20
C THR A 182 12.29 12.56 17.51
N SER A 183 11.45 12.55 18.54
CA SER A 183 11.81 13.13 19.83
C SER A 183 13.05 12.44 20.41
N ARG A 184 13.85 13.18 21.18
CA ARG A 184 14.97 12.64 21.98
C ARG A 184 14.54 12.16 23.36
N ASP A 185 13.22 12.13 23.60
CA ASP A 185 12.66 11.83 24.91
C ASP A 185 12.86 10.34 25.22
N LEU A 186 13.70 10.06 26.21
CA LEU A 186 14.07 8.69 26.61
C LEU A 186 12.82 7.92 27.07
N LEU A 187 11.79 8.59 27.60
CA LEU A 187 10.58 7.98 28.16
C LEU A 187 9.58 7.44 27.13
N ARG A 188 9.73 7.74 25.83
CA ARG A 188 8.97 7.06 24.76
C ARG A 188 9.69 5.75 24.40
N HIS A 189 9.72 4.81 25.34
CA HIS A 189 10.33 3.47 25.24
C HIS A 189 9.61 2.52 24.26
N VAL A 190 9.49 2.93 23.00
CA VAL A 190 9.34 1.97 21.90
C VAL A 190 10.26 2.46 20.79
N GLY A 191 11.46 1.88 20.70
CA GLY A 191 12.43 2.18 19.63
C GLY A 191 11.87 2.04 18.21
N LEU A 192 10.70 1.41 18.05
CA LEU A 192 9.95 1.27 16.80
C LEU A 192 9.27 2.56 16.28
N LEU A 193 9.22 3.64 17.07
CA LEU A 193 8.55 4.91 16.72
C LEU A 193 9.50 6.01 16.22
N ARG A 194 10.81 5.74 16.20
CA ARG A 194 11.84 6.71 15.77
C ARG A 194 12.27 6.44 14.35
N GLU A 195 11.36 6.62 13.40
CA GLU A 195 11.62 6.50 11.97
C GLU A 195 12.07 7.86 11.41
N LYS A 196 13.24 7.93 10.77
CA LYS A 196 13.71 9.13 10.06
C LYS A 196 12.72 9.48 8.93
N GLY A 197 12.45 10.76 8.68
CA GLY A 197 11.50 11.18 7.65
C GLY A 197 10.05 10.99 8.07
N SER A 198 9.78 11.08 9.37
CA SER A 198 8.46 10.94 9.98
C SER A 198 8.31 11.87 11.17
N ASP A 199 7.06 12.21 11.49
CA ASP A 199 6.67 12.93 12.70
C ASP A 199 6.38 12.00 13.91
N GLU A 200 6.93 10.77 13.89
CA GLU A 200 6.69 9.64 14.81
C GLU A 200 5.43 8.80 14.50
N VAL A 201 4.54 9.27 13.63
CA VAL A 201 3.28 8.58 13.29
C VAL A 201 3.10 8.45 11.78
N VAL A 202 3.28 9.56 11.06
CA VAL A 202 3.10 9.68 9.62
C VAL A 202 4.44 10.01 8.98
N ARG A 203 4.75 9.32 7.89
CA ARG A 203 5.94 9.60 7.08
C ARG A 203 5.72 10.85 6.25
N LEU A 204 6.76 11.63 6.00
CA LEU A 204 6.70 12.75 5.05
C LEU A 204 6.14 12.30 3.69
N ALA A 205 6.63 11.17 3.18
CA ALA A 205 6.16 10.55 1.94
C ALA A 205 4.68 10.15 1.95
N SER A 206 4.11 9.86 3.13
CA SER A 206 2.68 9.54 3.26
C SER A 206 1.82 10.79 3.45
N ALA A 207 2.38 11.85 4.01
CA ALA A 207 1.68 13.12 4.23
C ALA A 207 1.62 14.02 3.01
N ASN A 208 2.45 13.78 2.02
CA ASN A 208 2.45 14.50 0.75
C ASN A 208 1.37 13.92 -0.17
N LEU A 209 0.38 14.72 -0.58
CA LEU A 209 -0.65 14.31 -1.55
C LEU A 209 -0.10 14.07 -2.96
N ASN A 210 1.07 14.61 -3.31
CA ASN A 210 1.65 14.38 -4.62
C ASN A 210 2.16 12.95 -4.72
N PHE A 211 1.74 12.23 -5.75
CA PHE A 211 2.10 10.83 -5.98
C PHE A 211 2.12 10.51 -7.47
N ARG A 212 2.76 9.37 -7.79
CA ARG A 212 2.73 8.77 -9.13
C ARG A 212 2.23 7.35 -9.05
N HIS A 213 1.54 6.90 -10.08
CA HIS A 213 1.07 5.53 -10.24
C HIS A 213 1.62 4.96 -11.54
N TYR A 214 2.23 3.78 -11.45
CA TYR A 214 2.74 3.03 -12.58
C TYR A 214 2.06 1.67 -12.66
N ARG A 215 2.08 1.08 -13.84
CA ARG A 215 1.72 -0.31 -14.06
C ARG A 215 2.94 -1.03 -14.58
N LEU A 216 3.21 -2.18 -14.02
CA LEU A 216 4.31 -3.04 -14.38
C LEU A 216 3.73 -4.39 -14.76
N ASP A 217 3.87 -4.75 -16.03
CA ASP A 217 3.53 -6.08 -16.53
C ASP A 217 4.81 -6.92 -16.57
N MET A 218 4.94 -7.87 -15.64
CA MET A 218 6.12 -8.75 -15.56
C MET A 218 6.27 -9.65 -16.80
N LEU A 219 5.32 -9.64 -17.73
CA LEU A 219 5.28 -10.53 -18.91
C LEU A 219 5.81 -9.89 -20.18
N ARG A 220 5.99 -8.56 -20.15
CA ARG A 220 6.40 -7.80 -21.35
C ARG A 220 7.83 -7.30 -21.29
N ASP A 221 8.57 -7.67 -20.24
CA ASP A 221 9.91 -7.16 -19.94
C ASP A 221 9.97 -5.62 -20.11
N GLU A 222 8.88 -4.93 -19.75
CA GLU A 222 8.74 -3.50 -19.92
C GLU A 222 9.58 -2.80 -18.85
N LEU A 223 10.76 -2.32 -19.27
CA LEU A 223 11.66 -1.53 -18.44
C LEU A 223 10.98 -0.21 -18.03
N PHE A 224 11.09 0.14 -16.75
CA PHE A 224 10.58 1.41 -16.21
C PHE A 224 11.23 2.66 -16.82
N ASP A 225 12.38 2.54 -17.51
CA ASP A 225 13.21 3.67 -17.93
C ASP A 225 12.46 4.70 -18.81
N HIS A 226 11.33 4.33 -19.44
CA HIS A 226 10.55 5.23 -20.31
C HIS A 226 9.04 5.27 -20.05
N ALA A 227 8.54 4.58 -19.02
CA ALA A 227 7.09 4.54 -18.75
C ALA A 227 6.60 5.89 -18.19
N ALA A 228 5.63 6.52 -18.85
CA ALA A 228 4.87 7.61 -18.25
C ALA A 228 3.99 7.06 -17.11
N PRO A 229 3.75 7.82 -16.03
CA PRO A 229 2.84 7.38 -14.98
C PRO A 229 1.43 7.20 -15.55
N ALA A 230 0.79 6.08 -15.23
CA ALA A 230 -0.60 5.77 -15.60
C ALA A 230 -1.59 6.75 -14.94
N ALA A 231 -1.26 7.26 -13.75
CA ALA A 231 -1.93 8.37 -13.11
C ALA A 231 -0.95 9.14 -12.22
N GLN A 232 -1.20 10.42 -11.99
CA GLN A 232 -0.43 11.20 -11.03
C GLN A 232 -1.26 12.34 -10.45
N LEU A 233 -0.95 12.73 -9.22
CA LEU A 233 -1.36 14.00 -8.65
C LEU A 233 -0.10 14.80 -8.38
N SER A 234 -0.02 16.00 -8.95
CA SER A 234 1.15 16.87 -8.88
C SER A 234 0.76 18.32 -8.65
N GLY A 235 1.71 19.13 -8.16
CA GLY A 235 1.53 20.57 -8.00
C GLY A 235 0.73 20.97 -6.75
N ILE A 236 0.43 20.02 -5.85
CA ILE A 236 -0.12 20.31 -4.52
C ILE A 236 1.03 20.86 -3.65
N PRO A 237 0.94 22.07 -3.09
CA PRO A 237 1.95 22.59 -2.21
C PRO A 237 2.17 21.68 -0.99
N PHE A 238 3.43 21.36 -0.71
CA PHE A 238 3.85 20.52 0.41
C PHE A 238 5.04 21.14 1.13
N ALA A 239 5.05 21.12 2.46
CA ALA A 239 6.24 21.41 3.25
C ALA A 239 6.53 20.37 4.33
N ALA A 240 7.79 19.95 4.39
CA ALA A 240 8.36 19.19 5.50
C ALA A 240 8.93 20.16 6.55
N LEU A 241 8.35 20.15 7.74
CA LEU A 241 8.70 21.03 8.84
C LEU A 241 9.62 20.31 9.82
N ARG A 242 10.90 20.66 9.79
CA ARG A 242 11.87 20.13 10.74
C ARG A 242 11.45 20.44 12.18
N ASN A 243 11.74 19.51 13.08
CA ASN A 243 11.53 19.64 14.52
C ASN A 243 10.07 19.56 15.01
N TYR A 244 9.11 19.25 14.14
CA TYR A 244 7.72 19.02 14.54
C TYR A 244 7.39 17.52 14.66
N THR A 245 6.65 17.15 15.70
CA THR A 245 6.10 15.80 15.91
C THR A 245 4.61 15.77 15.58
N HIS A 246 4.03 14.56 15.51
CA HIS A 246 2.60 14.40 15.24
C HIS A 246 1.74 14.98 16.36
N SER A 247 2.10 14.66 17.60
CA SER A 247 1.38 15.00 18.83
C SER A 247 2.35 15.28 19.99
N GLY A 248 1.83 15.84 21.09
CA GLY A 248 2.59 16.17 22.30
C GLY A 248 2.75 17.68 22.54
N ALA A 249 2.93 18.05 23.81
CA ALA A 249 2.86 19.44 24.25
C ALA A 249 4.02 20.33 23.75
N GLY A 250 5.20 19.76 23.48
CA GLY A 250 6.40 20.54 23.18
C GLY A 250 6.54 20.98 21.73
N ASN A 251 6.36 20.07 20.77
CA ASN A 251 6.67 20.32 19.36
C ASN A 251 5.64 19.71 18.39
N SER A 252 4.42 19.41 18.83
CA SER A 252 3.38 18.91 17.92
C SER A 252 3.06 19.93 16.83
N ILE A 253 2.87 19.47 15.60
CA ILE A 253 2.44 20.33 14.48
C ILE A 253 1.13 21.09 14.75
N LEU A 254 0.29 20.61 15.68
CA LEU A 254 -0.96 21.26 16.08
C LEU A 254 -1.00 21.60 17.58
N GLN A 255 -0.74 20.63 18.46
CA GLN A 255 -0.99 20.79 19.90
C GLN A 255 0.00 21.75 20.60
N SER A 256 1.18 22.00 20.02
CA SER A 256 2.16 22.91 20.63
C SER A 256 1.89 24.40 20.33
N ILE A 257 0.80 24.71 19.61
CA ILE A 257 0.41 26.09 19.34
C ILE A 257 0.04 26.79 20.66
N SER A 258 0.89 27.74 21.05
CA SER A 258 0.79 28.52 22.28
C SER A 258 -0.05 29.79 22.12
N ALA A 259 -0.50 30.34 23.24
CA ALA A 259 -1.16 31.65 23.30
C ALA A 259 -0.18 32.82 23.13
N VAL A 260 1.13 32.60 23.22
CA VAL A 260 2.13 33.65 23.00
C VAL A 260 2.34 33.83 21.49
N GLU A 261 2.11 35.05 20.98
CA GLU A 261 2.32 35.38 19.56
C GLU A 261 3.81 35.37 19.19
N PRO A 262 4.16 34.90 17.98
CA PRO A 262 5.50 35.11 17.41
C PRO A 262 5.91 36.58 17.49
N PRO A 263 7.15 36.89 17.92
CA PRO A 263 7.65 38.27 17.91
C PRO A 263 7.76 38.81 16.48
N ASP A 264 7.96 37.92 15.50
CA ASP A 264 7.96 38.20 14.07
C ASP A 264 7.08 37.18 13.34
N TRP A 265 6.30 37.64 12.36
CA TRP A 265 5.42 36.82 11.52
C TRP A 265 6.02 36.44 10.17
N SER A 266 7.25 36.86 9.88
CA SER A 266 7.96 36.42 8.69
C SER A 266 8.11 34.89 8.67
N ILE A 267 7.87 34.31 7.50
CA ILE A 267 7.99 32.88 7.25
C ILE A 267 9.41 32.64 6.73
N LYS A 268 10.26 32.06 7.59
CA LYS A 268 11.66 31.76 7.31
C LYS A 268 11.99 30.36 7.85
N ALA A 269 12.83 29.62 7.15
CA ALA A 269 13.24 28.28 7.55
C ALA A 269 14.17 28.27 8.77
N ASP A 270 15.16 29.18 8.83
CA ASP A 270 16.30 29.11 9.75
C ASP A 270 16.28 30.18 10.87
N SER A 271 15.12 30.43 11.48
CA SER A 271 15.09 31.28 12.68
C SER A 271 15.19 30.41 13.94
N GLN A 272 15.91 30.88 14.97
CA GLN A 272 15.80 30.35 16.34
C GLN A 272 14.33 30.32 16.85
N ASP A 273 13.46 31.04 16.15
CA ASP A 273 12.00 31.11 16.25
C ASP A 273 11.24 29.95 15.54
N GLY A 274 11.95 28.93 15.03
CA GLY A 274 11.38 27.74 14.38
C GLY A 274 10.35 26.97 15.22
N ARG A 275 10.21 27.32 16.51
CA ARG A 275 9.17 26.83 17.44
C ARG A 275 7.73 27.19 17.03
N ARG A 276 7.50 28.10 16.07
CA ARG A 276 6.16 28.55 15.68
C ARG A 276 5.91 28.64 14.17
N LEU A 277 6.79 28.07 13.35
CA LEU A 277 6.62 28.03 11.89
C LEU A 277 5.30 27.37 11.47
N ASN A 278 4.87 26.31 12.17
CA ASN A 278 3.56 25.69 11.96
C ASN A 278 2.40 26.69 12.08
N LEU A 279 2.38 27.49 13.15
CA LEU A 279 1.35 28.52 13.37
C LEU A 279 1.37 29.58 12.27
N LYS A 280 2.57 30.09 11.93
CA LYS A 280 2.74 31.10 10.88
C LYS A 280 2.17 30.61 9.54
N LEU A 281 2.53 29.37 9.15
CA LEU A 281 2.03 28.75 7.92
C LEU A 281 0.52 28.51 7.95
N ILE A 282 -0.03 27.99 9.05
CA ILE A 282 -1.48 27.75 9.17
C ILE A 282 -2.25 29.06 8.95
N VAL A 283 -1.87 30.13 9.65
CA VAL A 283 -2.55 31.43 9.53
C VAL A 283 -2.38 32.01 8.12
N HIS A 284 -1.17 31.97 7.57
CA HIS A 284 -0.86 32.47 6.23
C HIS A 284 -1.67 31.75 5.16
N LEU A 285 -1.71 30.42 5.18
CA LEU A 285 -2.42 29.61 4.20
C LEU A 285 -3.94 29.76 4.32
N LEU A 286 -4.49 29.83 5.54
CA LEU A 286 -5.91 30.06 5.73
C LEU A 286 -6.34 31.45 5.27
N ALA A 287 -5.52 32.49 5.49
CA ALA A 287 -5.80 33.86 5.08
C ALA A 287 -5.42 34.16 3.62
N SER A 288 -4.74 33.24 2.93
CA SER A 288 -4.31 33.43 1.54
C SER A 288 -5.51 33.56 0.60
N PRO A 289 -5.48 34.48 -0.38
CA PRO A 289 -6.46 34.50 -1.45
C PRO A 289 -6.50 33.16 -2.20
N THR A 290 -7.69 32.74 -2.63
CA THR A 290 -7.89 31.44 -3.29
C THR A 290 -7.66 31.49 -4.81
N ASP A 291 -6.95 32.49 -5.32
CA ASP A 291 -6.64 32.62 -6.75
C ASP A 291 -5.43 31.75 -7.15
N ASN A 292 -5.15 31.67 -8.46
CA ASN A 292 -4.06 30.83 -8.98
C ASN A 292 -2.66 31.39 -8.69
N ALA A 293 -2.51 32.73 -8.65
CA ALA A 293 -1.22 33.37 -8.42
C ALA A 293 -0.78 33.16 -6.96
N SER A 294 -1.69 33.39 -6.01
CA SER A 294 -1.48 33.13 -4.58
C SER A 294 -1.20 31.66 -4.29
N TYR A 295 -1.86 30.75 -5.02
CA TYR A 295 -1.58 29.31 -4.88
C TYR A 295 -0.21 28.91 -5.42
N ALA A 296 0.19 29.46 -6.57
CA ALA A 296 1.52 29.23 -7.15
C ALA A 296 2.64 29.79 -6.25
N ALA A 297 2.47 31.01 -5.72
CA ALA A 297 3.42 31.61 -4.78
C ALA A 297 3.55 30.79 -3.49
N ASN A 298 2.42 30.26 -2.97
CA ASN A 298 2.45 29.38 -1.82
C ASN A 298 3.14 28.04 -2.11
N ARG A 299 3.03 27.51 -3.34
CA ARG A 299 3.77 26.33 -3.77
C ARG A 299 5.27 26.55 -3.70
N GLU A 300 5.76 27.68 -4.23
CA GLU A 300 7.17 28.05 -4.20
C GLU A 300 7.66 28.29 -2.77
N LEU A 301 6.86 28.98 -1.94
CA LEU A 301 7.16 29.17 -0.53
C LEU A 301 7.33 27.84 0.21
N LEU A 302 6.38 26.91 0.06
CA LEU A 302 6.41 25.62 0.77
C LEU A 302 7.54 24.71 0.28
N ALA A 303 7.83 24.73 -1.03
CA ALA A 303 8.97 24.03 -1.61
C ALA A 303 10.30 24.60 -1.07
N SER A 304 10.49 25.92 -1.12
CA SER A 304 11.72 26.56 -0.62
C SER A 304 11.99 26.30 0.86
N LEU A 305 10.94 26.23 1.69
CA LEU A 305 11.08 25.85 3.11
C LEU A 305 11.61 24.42 3.26
N THR A 306 11.11 23.48 2.45
CA THR A 306 11.60 22.09 2.44
C THR A 306 13.04 22.02 1.93
N ASP A 307 13.35 22.73 0.84
CA ASP A 307 14.66 22.71 0.20
C ASP A 307 15.75 23.38 1.05
N SER A 308 15.42 24.47 1.75
CA SER A 308 16.36 25.16 2.65
C SER A 308 16.81 24.29 3.83
N GLU A 309 15.97 23.37 4.29
CA GLU A 309 16.30 22.39 5.33
C GLU A 309 16.69 21.03 4.74
N SER A 310 16.89 20.93 3.43
CA SER A 310 17.12 19.67 2.70
C SER A 310 18.26 18.83 3.26
N GLN A 311 19.37 19.46 3.70
CA GLN A 311 20.53 18.77 4.28
C GLN A 311 20.27 18.26 5.71
N ARG A 312 19.25 18.80 6.39
CA ARG A 312 18.89 18.48 7.77
C ARG A 312 17.66 17.58 7.87
N LEU A 313 16.83 17.56 6.84
CA LEU A 313 15.69 16.67 6.70
C LEU A 313 16.15 15.31 6.19
N SER A 314 15.45 14.25 6.61
CA SER A 314 15.72 12.90 6.12
C SER A 314 15.35 12.81 4.63
N ASP A 315 16.22 12.28 3.77
CA ASP A 315 15.88 12.08 2.35
C ASP A 315 15.21 10.71 2.17
N CYS A 316 13.88 10.69 2.14
CA CYS A 316 13.10 9.46 2.11
C CYS A 316 12.03 9.44 1.02
N ALA A 317 11.63 8.24 0.61
CA ALA A 317 10.51 8.00 -0.29
C ALA A 317 9.71 6.77 0.17
N GLN A 318 8.50 6.62 -0.35
CA GLN A 318 7.67 5.45 -0.12
C GLN A 318 7.25 4.82 -1.44
N LEU A 319 7.37 3.49 -1.54
CA LEU A 319 6.90 2.71 -2.68
C LEU A 319 5.83 1.74 -2.22
N GLN A 320 4.64 1.78 -2.82
CA GLN A 320 3.59 0.80 -2.57
C GLN A 320 3.40 -0.05 -3.83
N LEU A 321 3.56 -1.36 -3.67
CA LEU A 321 3.39 -2.35 -4.72
C LEU A 321 2.08 -3.10 -4.48
N ARG A 322 1.23 -3.21 -5.49
CA ARG A 322 -0.01 -4.01 -5.45
C ARG A 322 0.11 -5.14 -6.46
N PHE A 323 0.12 -6.37 -5.98
CA PHE A 323 0.30 -7.58 -6.80
C PHE A 323 -1.06 -8.13 -7.23
N LEU A 324 -1.25 -8.24 -8.54
CA LEU A 324 -2.49 -8.70 -9.17
C LEU A 324 -2.17 -9.76 -10.23
N ASP A 325 -3.07 -10.70 -10.46
CA ASP A 325 -3.02 -11.53 -11.67
C ASP A 325 -3.60 -10.77 -12.89
N ARG A 326 -3.49 -11.37 -14.08
CA ARG A 326 -4.07 -10.80 -15.32
C ARG A 326 -5.58 -10.53 -15.25
N ASP A 327 -6.30 -11.26 -14.40
CA ASP A 327 -7.74 -11.07 -14.19
C ASP A 327 -8.02 -9.97 -13.14
N GLY A 328 -6.98 -9.33 -12.62
CA GLY A 328 -7.07 -8.30 -11.57
C GLY A 328 -7.32 -8.87 -10.18
N ARG A 329 -7.12 -10.17 -9.95
CA ARG A 329 -7.29 -10.78 -8.64
C ARG A 329 -6.04 -10.60 -7.78
N PRO A 330 -6.19 -10.38 -6.46
CA PRO A 330 -5.08 -10.30 -5.52
C PRO A 330 -4.12 -11.49 -5.58
N VAL A 331 -2.81 -11.21 -5.53
CA VAL A 331 -1.75 -12.21 -5.32
C VAL A 331 -1.12 -12.00 -3.95
N GLU A 332 -1.21 -13.00 -3.08
CA GLU A 332 -0.90 -12.88 -1.65
C GLU A 332 0.29 -13.75 -1.20
N ASP A 333 0.93 -14.43 -2.13
CA ASP A 333 1.97 -15.45 -1.95
C ASP A 333 3.21 -15.08 -2.75
N TYR A 334 3.74 -13.89 -2.46
CA TYR A 334 4.91 -13.33 -3.14
C TYR A 334 6.04 -12.99 -2.17
N PHE A 335 7.24 -12.89 -2.73
CA PHE A 335 8.44 -12.34 -2.12
C PHE A 335 9.10 -11.36 -3.10
N VAL A 336 9.70 -10.28 -2.58
CA VAL A 336 10.33 -9.25 -3.42
C VAL A 336 11.77 -9.05 -2.99
N GLU A 337 12.68 -9.15 -3.93
CA GLU A 337 14.05 -8.65 -3.80
C GLU A 337 14.17 -7.30 -4.48
N PHE A 338 14.82 -6.35 -3.81
CA PHE A 338 15.15 -5.04 -4.36
C PHE A 338 16.57 -4.66 -3.94
N GLY A 339 17.37 -4.21 -4.90
CA GLY A 339 18.79 -4.06 -4.68
C GLY A 339 19.53 -3.41 -5.83
N GLU A 340 20.83 -3.20 -5.63
CA GLU A 340 21.72 -2.84 -6.74
C GLU A 340 21.83 -4.06 -7.68
N ALA A 341 21.63 -3.82 -8.97
CA ALA A 341 21.66 -4.84 -10.01
C ALA A 341 22.96 -4.76 -10.81
N ARG A 342 23.63 -5.91 -10.98
CA ARG A 342 24.86 -6.04 -11.77
C ARG A 342 24.77 -7.25 -12.68
N ARG A 343 25.26 -7.08 -13.90
CA ARG A 343 25.46 -8.21 -14.83
C ARG A 343 26.74 -8.92 -14.44
N VAL A 344 26.65 -10.22 -14.15
CA VAL A 344 27.79 -11.09 -13.88
C VAL A 344 27.87 -12.17 -14.94
N THR A 345 29.10 -12.55 -15.33
CA THR A 345 29.33 -13.68 -16.21
C THR A 345 29.59 -14.91 -15.34
N GLU A 346 28.76 -15.93 -15.48
CA GLU A 346 28.94 -17.22 -14.83
C GLU A 346 29.26 -18.30 -15.88
N ARG A 347 29.82 -19.43 -15.43
CA ARG A 347 30.07 -20.61 -16.27
C ARG A 347 29.28 -21.78 -15.73
N ASP A 348 28.58 -22.49 -16.62
CA ASP A 348 27.87 -23.70 -16.24
C ASP A 348 28.83 -24.87 -15.98
N ARG A 349 28.29 -26.03 -15.59
CA ARG A 349 29.07 -27.25 -15.34
C ARG A 349 29.81 -27.79 -16.56
N TYR A 350 29.51 -27.28 -17.75
CA TYR A 350 30.12 -27.63 -19.03
C TYR A 350 31.09 -26.54 -19.53
N GLY A 351 31.27 -25.46 -18.77
CA GLY A 351 32.16 -24.35 -19.10
C GLY A 351 31.56 -23.32 -20.05
N LEU A 352 30.26 -23.40 -20.35
CA LEU A 352 29.56 -22.40 -21.17
C LEU A 352 29.31 -21.14 -20.35
N GLU A 353 29.74 -20.00 -20.90
CA GLU A 353 29.49 -18.69 -20.28
C GLU A 353 28.06 -18.23 -20.51
N PHE A 354 27.41 -17.79 -19.45
CA PHE A 354 26.12 -17.12 -19.51
C PHE A 354 26.12 -15.88 -18.63
N GLN A 355 25.30 -14.91 -19.01
CA GLN A 355 25.12 -13.66 -18.25
C GLN A 355 23.96 -13.83 -17.28
N ARG A 356 24.18 -13.45 -16.03
CA ARG A 356 23.18 -13.49 -14.97
C ARG A 356 23.03 -12.12 -14.31
N MET A 357 21.81 -11.80 -13.89
CA MET A 357 21.56 -10.61 -13.07
C MET A 357 21.72 -10.93 -11.60
N GLU A 358 22.75 -10.37 -10.98
CA GLU A 358 22.89 -10.39 -9.53
C GLU A 358 22.22 -9.16 -8.94
N ILE A 359 21.35 -9.36 -7.94
CA ILE A 359 20.74 -8.28 -7.17
C ILE A 359 21.30 -8.35 -5.75
N THR A 360 22.02 -7.33 -5.33
CA THR A 360 22.48 -7.19 -3.94
C THR A 360 21.47 -6.38 -3.16
N GLN A 361 20.82 -6.99 -2.16
CA GLN A 361 19.77 -6.36 -1.35
C GLN A 361 20.18 -4.98 -0.84
N SER A 362 19.36 -3.97 -1.12
CA SER A 362 19.68 -2.59 -0.76
C SER A 362 19.44 -2.32 0.73
N LYS A 363 20.45 -1.71 1.38
CA LYS A 363 20.32 -1.15 2.74
C LYS A 363 19.42 0.10 2.78
N ALA A 364 19.03 0.63 1.63
CA ALA A 364 18.14 1.78 1.53
C ALA A 364 16.71 1.44 2.01
N ILE A 365 16.28 0.18 1.97
CA ILE A 365 14.98 -0.21 2.51
C ILE A 365 15.05 -0.24 4.03
N THR A 366 14.44 0.76 4.66
CA THR A 366 14.45 0.93 6.13
C THR A 366 13.22 0.32 6.80
N HIS A 367 12.14 0.07 6.04
CA HIS A 367 10.96 -0.62 6.53
C HIS A 367 10.19 -1.30 5.39
N ILE A 368 9.69 -2.50 5.66
CA ILE A 368 8.78 -3.25 4.78
C ILE A 368 7.50 -3.49 5.55
N HIS A 369 6.36 -3.13 4.96
CA HIS A 369 5.03 -3.38 5.53
C HIS A 369 4.17 -4.16 4.55
N ARG A 370 3.72 -5.35 4.92
CA ARG A 370 2.65 -6.05 4.21
C ARG A 370 1.32 -5.68 4.86
N ASN A 371 0.37 -5.17 4.09
CA ASN A 371 -0.91 -4.76 4.67
C ASN A 371 -1.65 -5.96 5.29
N SER A 372 -2.19 -5.79 6.49
CA SER A 372 -2.77 -6.88 7.28
C SER A 372 -4.12 -7.38 6.76
N ARG A 373 -4.88 -6.54 6.05
CA ARG A 373 -6.18 -6.91 5.46
C ARG A 373 -6.11 -7.17 3.96
N ASN A 374 -5.12 -6.57 3.28
CA ASN A 374 -4.91 -6.66 1.84
C ASN A 374 -3.45 -7.08 1.59
N PRO A 375 -3.06 -8.32 1.91
CA PRO A 375 -1.65 -8.74 1.89
C PRO A 375 -1.03 -8.74 0.49
N HIS A 376 -1.84 -8.62 -0.56
CA HIS A 376 -1.43 -8.30 -1.93
C HIS A 376 -0.85 -6.87 -2.10
N ILE A 377 -0.85 -6.03 -1.05
CA ILE A 377 -0.23 -4.70 -1.05
C ILE A 377 0.98 -4.67 -0.10
N LEU A 378 2.15 -4.35 -0.66
CA LEU A 378 3.42 -4.17 0.04
C LEU A 378 3.81 -2.68 0.05
N THR A 379 4.26 -2.16 1.19
CA THR A 379 4.83 -0.81 1.30
C THR A 379 6.28 -0.87 1.72
N LEU A 380 7.16 -0.35 0.88
CA LEU A 380 8.59 -0.14 1.16
C LEU A 380 8.82 1.32 1.56
N PHE A 381 9.59 1.53 2.63
CA PHE A 381 10.09 2.85 3.00
C PHE A 381 11.59 2.92 2.76
N ILE A 382 12.02 3.94 2.04
CA ILE A 382 13.33 3.96 1.41
C ILE A 382 14.08 5.23 1.83
N ASP A 383 15.29 5.06 2.36
CA ASP A 383 16.28 6.12 2.57
C ASP A 383 17.04 6.35 1.26
N ARG A 384 16.69 7.43 0.58
CA ARG A 384 17.25 7.79 -0.73
C ARG A 384 18.73 8.15 -0.64
N SER A 385 19.23 8.58 0.52
CA SER A 385 20.64 8.95 0.70
C SER A 385 21.59 7.76 0.58
N LEU A 386 21.06 6.53 0.65
CA LEU A 386 21.79 5.28 0.47
C LEU A 386 21.74 4.76 -0.98
N LEU A 387 21.11 5.50 -1.90
CA LEU A 387 21.06 5.19 -3.32
C LEU A 387 21.95 6.14 -4.11
N THR A 388 22.57 5.65 -5.19
CA THR A 388 23.44 6.44 -6.08
C THR A 388 22.79 6.57 -7.46
N ARG A 389 23.09 7.65 -8.17
CA ARG A 389 22.47 7.91 -9.49
C ARG A 389 23.10 7.06 -10.59
N GLU A 390 24.35 6.67 -10.41
CA GLU A 390 25.18 5.96 -11.37
C GLU A 390 24.94 4.44 -11.36
N ALA A 391 24.48 3.90 -10.23
CA ALA A 391 24.16 2.48 -10.10
C ALA A 391 22.91 2.11 -10.92
N SER A 392 22.76 0.82 -11.21
CA SER A 392 21.49 0.25 -11.69
C SER A 392 20.85 -0.50 -10.54
N TYR A 393 19.53 -0.42 -10.40
CA TYR A 393 18.78 -1.10 -9.37
C TYR A 393 17.84 -2.10 -10.00
N GLY A 394 17.68 -3.26 -9.37
CA GLY A 394 16.82 -4.34 -9.81
C GLY A 394 15.71 -4.61 -8.80
N MET A 395 14.54 -4.99 -9.31
CA MET A 395 13.48 -5.63 -8.53
C MET A 395 13.20 -7.01 -9.13
N ARG A 396 13.16 -8.03 -8.26
CA ARG A 396 12.75 -9.38 -8.61
C ARG A 396 11.58 -9.79 -7.73
N VAL A 397 10.58 -10.42 -8.34
CA VAL A 397 9.38 -10.90 -7.66
C VAL A 397 9.35 -12.41 -7.78
N PHE A 398 9.26 -13.08 -6.64
CA PHE A 398 9.06 -14.52 -6.56
C PHE A 398 7.64 -14.78 -6.12
N VAL A 399 7.02 -15.82 -6.65
CA VAL A 399 5.65 -16.19 -6.31
C VAL A 399 5.61 -17.69 -6.07
N GLU A 400 4.92 -18.13 -5.01
CA GLU A 400 4.81 -19.55 -4.69
C GLU A 400 3.75 -20.19 -5.63
N GLY A 401 4.16 -21.15 -6.45
CA GLY A 401 3.25 -21.88 -7.34
C GLY A 401 2.47 -22.98 -6.60
N GLN A 402 1.23 -23.22 -6.99
CA GLN A 402 0.47 -24.41 -6.58
C GLN A 402 0.54 -25.51 -7.65
N ARG A 403 0.27 -26.76 -7.26
CA ARG A 403 0.40 -27.94 -8.15
C ARG A 403 -0.32 -27.83 -9.50
N LEU A 404 -1.49 -27.17 -9.53
CA LEU A 404 -2.33 -27.06 -10.74
C LEU A 404 -2.38 -25.63 -11.31
N LEU A 405 -1.78 -24.68 -10.61
CA LEU A 405 -1.78 -23.26 -10.95
C LEU A 405 -0.39 -22.75 -10.61
N HIS A 406 0.44 -22.59 -11.63
CA HIS A 406 1.77 -22.03 -11.47
C HIS A 406 1.76 -20.58 -11.95
N TRP A 407 2.75 -19.82 -11.53
CA TRP A 407 3.03 -18.52 -12.14
C TRP A 407 3.99 -18.79 -13.32
N ASP A 408 3.83 -18.09 -14.45
CA ASP A 408 4.62 -18.35 -15.67
C ASP A 408 6.11 -18.53 -15.32
N PRO A 409 6.80 -19.57 -15.82
CA PRO A 409 8.22 -19.85 -15.55
C PRO A 409 9.18 -18.69 -15.85
N GLN A 410 8.80 -17.72 -16.68
CA GLN A 410 9.54 -16.46 -16.79
C GLN A 410 9.48 -15.58 -15.51
N ALA A 411 8.70 -15.96 -14.51
CA ALA A 411 8.66 -15.36 -13.18
C ALA A 411 9.17 -16.31 -12.08
N SER A 412 9.32 -17.61 -12.35
CA SER A 412 9.77 -18.61 -11.34
C SER A 412 11.14 -19.23 -11.60
N GLU A 413 11.65 -19.22 -12.84
CA GLU A 413 12.94 -19.84 -13.20
C GLU A 413 13.91 -18.92 -13.96
N THR A 414 13.47 -17.77 -14.49
CA THR A 414 14.40 -16.82 -15.14
C THR A 414 14.88 -15.73 -14.18
N ASP A 415 16.15 -15.34 -14.33
CA ASP A 415 16.79 -14.15 -13.73
C ASP A 415 16.16 -12.81 -14.17
N SER A 416 14.87 -12.78 -14.52
CA SER A 416 14.08 -11.63 -14.97
C SER A 416 13.89 -10.63 -13.83
N ALA A 417 14.96 -9.89 -13.57
CA ALA A 417 14.98 -8.72 -12.73
C ALA A 417 14.65 -7.52 -13.60
N ILE A 418 13.65 -6.74 -13.22
CA ILE A 418 13.43 -5.45 -13.87
C ILE A 418 14.47 -4.50 -13.33
N THR A 419 15.31 -4.00 -14.23
CA THR A 419 16.35 -3.03 -13.89
C THR A 419 15.93 -1.62 -14.25
N ILE A 420 16.37 -0.66 -13.45
CA ILE A 420 16.17 0.77 -13.67
C ILE A 420 17.47 1.51 -13.30
N LYS A 421 17.84 2.53 -14.08
CA LYS A 421 18.99 3.37 -13.72
C LYS A 421 18.69 4.17 -12.45
N GLY A 422 19.71 4.37 -11.61
CA GLY A 422 19.59 5.08 -10.34
C GLY A 422 19.03 6.50 -10.49
N GLU A 423 19.43 7.21 -11.54
CA GLU A 423 18.85 8.52 -11.87
C GLU A 423 17.35 8.47 -12.14
N HIS A 424 16.90 7.52 -12.98
CA HIS A 424 15.48 7.35 -13.32
C HIS A 424 14.68 6.86 -12.10
N LEU A 425 15.26 5.96 -11.31
CA LEU A 425 14.69 5.49 -10.05
C LEU A 425 14.44 6.66 -9.09
N LEU A 426 15.44 7.51 -8.86
CA LEU A 426 15.35 8.61 -7.90
C LEU A 426 14.44 9.74 -8.38
N ASP A 427 14.34 9.97 -9.68
CA ASP A 427 13.55 11.08 -10.22
C ASP A 427 12.09 10.69 -10.46
N HIS A 428 11.82 9.43 -10.81
CA HIS A 428 10.50 8.97 -11.25
C HIS A 428 9.81 8.04 -10.24
N LEU A 429 10.48 6.96 -9.83
CA LEU A 429 9.87 5.95 -8.96
C LEU A 429 9.98 6.27 -7.47
N LEU A 430 11.03 6.96 -7.03
CA LEU A 430 11.26 7.22 -5.63
C LEU A 430 11.34 8.72 -5.30
N PRO A 431 10.51 9.62 -5.87
CA PRO A 431 10.63 11.06 -5.64
C PRO A 431 10.68 11.41 -4.15
N ARG A 432 11.51 12.41 -3.81
CA ARG A 432 11.74 12.83 -2.43
C ARG A 432 10.42 13.19 -1.76
N HIS A 433 10.25 12.66 -0.54
CA HIS A 433 9.09 12.89 0.33
C HIS A 433 7.75 12.64 -0.37
N SER A 434 7.69 11.66 -1.27
CA SER A 434 6.48 11.31 -2.01
C SER A 434 6.29 9.79 -2.05
N THR A 435 5.05 9.39 -2.26
CA THR A 435 4.66 8.00 -2.45
C THR A 435 4.54 7.70 -3.95
N THR A 436 5.05 6.55 -4.36
CA THR A 436 4.78 5.96 -5.68
C THR A 436 3.97 4.68 -5.51
N LEU A 437 2.94 4.53 -6.31
CA LEU A 437 2.08 3.36 -6.39
C LEU A 437 2.47 2.56 -7.64
N VAL A 438 2.56 1.25 -7.55
CA VAL A 438 2.84 0.37 -8.69
C VAL A 438 1.91 -0.82 -8.65
N ASP A 439 1.09 -0.98 -9.69
CA ASP A 439 0.42 -2.26 -9.94
C ASP A 439 1.42 -3.20 -10.60
N VAL A 440 1.66 -4.36 -9.98
CA VAL A 440 2.52 -5.42 -10.51
C VAL A 440 1.62 -6.56 -10.96
N THR A 441 1.53 -6.75 -12.27
CA THR A 441 0.74 -7.83 -12.87
C THR A 441 1.59 -9.08 -13.06
N LEU A 442 1.09 -10.21 -12.56
CA LEU A 442 1.69 -11.54 -12.63
C LEU A 442 0.82 -12.47 -13.47
N ASP A 443 1.42 -13.41 -14.21
CA ASP A 443 0.63 -14.37 -15.02
C ASP A 443 0.39 -15.65 -14.27
N ARG A 444 -0.88 -15.92 -13.99
CA ARG A 444 -1.32 -17.16 -13.38
C ARG A 444 -1.59 -18.17 -14.50
N VAL A 445 -0.65 -19.08 -14.71
CA VAL A 445 -0.73 -20.07 -15.77
C VAL A 445 -1.37 -21.35 -15.22
N PRO A 446 -2.55 -21.76 -15.73
CA PRO A 446 -3.11 -23.05 -15.38
C PRO A 446 -2.21 -24.17 -15.92
N ALA A 447 -1.94 -25.18 -15.09
CA ALA A 447 -1.23 -26.36 -15.54
C ALA A 447 -1.99 -27.02 -16.69
N ARG A 448 -1.28 -27.60 -17.66
CA ARG A 448 -1.91 -28.40 -18.74
C ARG A 448 -2.81 -29.51 -18.18
N ALA A 449 -2.52 -30.02 -16.99
CA ALA A 449 -3.34 -31.02 -16.29
C ALA A 449 -4.70 -30.49 -15.79
N LEU A 450 -4.91 -29.17 -15.77
CA LEU A 450 -6.16 -28.58 -15.28
C LEU A 450 -7.32 -28.80 -16.27
N PHE A 451 -7.02 -28.80 -17.57
CA PHE A 451 -8.02 -29.00 -18.61
C PHE A 451 -7.36 -29.57 -19.88
N GLN A 452 -7.80 -30.75 -20.32
CA GLN A 452 -7.26 -31.44 -21.49
C GLN A 452 -8.43 -31.89 -22.37
N PHE A 453 -8.22 -31.83 -23.68
CA PHE A 453 -9.05 -32.53 -24.63
C PHE A 453 -8.31 -33.80 -25.05
N ASP A 454 -8.89 -34.93 -24.73
CA ASP A 454 -8.46 -36.19 -25.30
C ASP A 454 -9.06 -36.34 -26.70
N SER A 455 -8.25 -36.89 -27.61
CA SER A 455 -8.75 -37.24 -28.93
C SER A 455 -9.72 -38.42 -28.82
N ALA A 456 -10.72 -38.50 -29.69
CA ALA A 456 -11.58 -39.70 -29.75
C ALA A 456 -10.77 -40.98 -30.04
N ALA A 457 -9.60 -40.86 -30.68
CA ALA A 457 -8.67 -41.97 -30.89
C ALA A 457 -8.00 -42.44 -29.58
N SER A 458 -7.65 -41.52 -28.68
CA SER A 458 -7.05 -41.87 -27.39
C SER A 458 -8.04 -42.53 -26.43
N VAL A 459 -9.36 -42.37 -26.63
CA VAL A 459 -10.38 -43.14 -25.89
C VAL A 459 -10.31 -44.63 -26.24
N HIS A 460 -10.08 -44.97 -27.51
CA HIS A 460 -9.93 -46.38 -27.92
C HIS A 460 -8.63 -46.99 -27.38
N ASP A 461 -7.55 -46.21 -27.38
CA ASP A 461 -6.29 -46.64 -26.76
C ASP A 461 -6.44 -46.79 -25.25
N ASP A 462 -7.16 -45.89 -24.57
CA ASP A 462 -7.43 -45.94 -23.13
C ASP A 462 -8.27 -47.16 -22.72
N VAL A 463 -9.34 -47.44 -23.45
CA VAL A 463 -10.18 -48.63 -23.22
C VAL A 463 -9.38 -49.91 -23.50
N ALA A 464 -8.54 -49.92 -24.55
CA ALA A 464 -7.66 -51.05 -24.84
C ALA A 464 -6.58 -51.22 -23.75
N LEU A 465 -6.07 -50.12 -23.20
CA LEU A 465 -5.09 -50.09 -22.14
C LEU A 465 -5.67 -50.57 -20.81
N GLU A 466 -6.88 -50.12 -20.46
CA GLU A 466 -7.63 -50.60 -19.30
C GLU A 466 -7.95 -52.09 -19.43
N ALA A 467 -8.50 -52.52 -20.57
CA ALA A 467 -8.76 -53.94 -20.83
C ALA A 467 -7.48 -54.79 -20.74
N PHE A 468 -6.33 -54.24 -21.16
CA PHE A 468 -5.04 -54.92 -21.05
C PHE A 468 -4.57 -55.04 -19.60
N ILE A 469 -4.65 -53.96 -18.82
CA ILE A 469 -4.32 -53.98 -17.39
C ILE A 469 -5.24 -54.96 -16.64
N GLU A 470 -6.54 -54.93 -16.94
CA GLU A 470 -7.52 -55.84 -16.36
C GLU A 470 -7.22 -57.30 -16.73
N GLN A 471 -6.89 -57.60 -17.99
CA GLN A 471 -6.50 -58.95 -18.41
C GLN A 471 -5.26 -59.45 -17.68
N GLU A 472 -4.22 -58.62 -17.58
CA GLU A 472 -2.99 -58.98 -16.86
C GLU A 472 -3.27 -59.15 -15.36
N LEU A 473 -4.12 -58.31 -14.75
CA LEU A 473 -4.59 -58.46 -13.37
C LEU A 473 -5.42 -59.74 -13.16
N LEU A 474 -6.29 -60.09 -14.11
CA LEU A 474 -7.11 -61.29 -14.06
C LEU A 474 -6.25 -62.54 -14.18
N ALA A 475 -5.30 -62.56 -15.11
CA ALA A 475 -4.34 -63.65 -15.30
C ALA A 475 -3.46 -63.81 -14.04
N PHE A 476 -2.99 -62.70 -13.48
CA PHE A 476 -2.20 -62.67 -12.27
C PHE A 476 -2.96 -63.20 -11.04
N SER A 477 -4.20 -62.73 -10.81
CA SER A 477 -5.04 -63.13 -9.67
C SER A 477 -5.59 -64.57 -9.77
N ARG A 478 -5.71 -65.11 -10.99
CA ARG A 478 -6.09 -66.51 -11.24
C ARG A 478 -4.92 -67.48 -11.16
N SER A 479 -3.67 -67.01 -11.16
CA SER A 479 -2.52 -67.89 -11.03
C SER A 479 -2.54 -68.63 -9.69
N ARG A 480 -2.39 -69.97 -9.74
CA ARG A 480 -2.28 -70.84 -8.56
C ARG A 480 -1.15 -70.38 -7.63
N ALA A 481 -0.08 -69.84 -8.22
CA ALA A 481 1.06 -69.27 -7.51
C ALA A 481 0.67 -68.06 -6.66
N TYR A 482 -0.10 -67.10 -7.18
CA TYR A 482 -0.49 -65.90 -6.43
C TYR A 482 -1.41 -66.20 -5.24
N ARG A 483 -2.35 -67.13 -5.40
CA ARG A 483 -3.30 -67.51 -4.33
C ARG A 483 -2.63 -68.16 -3.12
N ALA A 484 -1.45 -68.77 -3.33
CA ALA A 484 -0.65 -69.39 -2.29
C ALA A 484 0.32 -68.42 -1.58
N LEU A 485 0.45 -67.17 -2.05
CA LEU A 485 1.35 -66.17 -1.45
C LEU A 485 0.71 -65.52 -0.21
N ASP A 486 1.57 -65.27 0.79
CA ASP A 486 1.31 -64.36 1.90
C ASP A 486 1.31 -62.89 1.44
N ASP A 487 0.97 -61.96 2.33
CA ASP A 487 0.83 -60.55 1.95
C ASP A 487 2.15 -59.92 1.48
N ALA A 488 3.29 -60.35 2.02
CA ALA A 488 4.61 -59.91 1.57
C ALA A 488 4.96 -60.45 0.17
N GLY A 489 4.61 -61.70 -0.11
CA GLY A 489 4.70 -62.32 -1.43
C GLY A 489 3.83 -61.62 -2.46
N ARG A 490 2.60 -61.25 -2.09
CA ARG A 490 1.68 -60.50 -2.96
C ARG A 490 2.20 -59.11 -3.32
N ARG A 491 2.79 -58.37 -2.36
CA ARG A 491 3.44 -57.07 -2.64
C ARG A 491 4.56 -57.21 -3.66
N ARG A 492 5.47 -58.15 -3.44
CA ARG A 492 6.59 -58.41 -4.36
C ARG A 492 6.12 -58.82 -5.75
N ALA A 493 5.02 -59.55 -5.83
CA ALA A 493 4.43 -59.98 -7.10
C ALA A 493 3.74 -58.80 -7.81
N LEU A 494 3.05 -57.91 -7.10
CA LEU A 494 2.49 -56.67 -7.64
C LEU A 494 3.58 -55.73 -8.16
N SER A 495 4.67 -55.53 -7.41
CA SER A 495 5.82 -54.74 -7.89
C SER A 495 6.55 -55.37 -9.09
N ARG A 496 6.38 -56.68 -9.35
CA ARG A 496 6.86 -57.32 -10.58
C ARG A 496 5.90 -57.07 -11.74
N LEU A 497 4.59 -57.17 -11.49
CA LEU A 497 3.58 -56.83 -12.48
C LEU A 497 3.72 -55.38 -12.92
N GLU A 498 3.88 -54.46 -11.97
CA GLU A 498 4.12 -53.04 -12.23
C GLU A 498 5.34 -52.80 -13.12
N ARG A 499 6.48 -53.44 -12.82
CA ARG A 499 7.69 -53.36 -13.65
C ARG A 499 7.51 -53.99 -15.04
N ARG A 500 6.69 -55.03 -15.15
CA ARG A 500 6.38 -55.66 -16.43
C ARG A 500 5.49 -54.75 -17.28
N LEU A 501 4.48 -54.14 -16.69
CA LEU A 501 3.65 -53.12 -17.33
C LEU A 501 4.51 -51.95 -17.82
N GLU A 502 5.40 -51.43 -16.97
CA GLU A 502 6.37 -50.38 -17.31
C GLU A 502 7.27 -50.76 -18.48
N SER A 503 7.76 -52.01 -18.51
CA SER A 503 8.63 -52.50 -19.59
C SER A 503 7.93 -52.64 -20.94
N GLN A 504 6.60 -52.77 -20.94
CA GLN A 504 5.81 -52.88 -22.16
C GLN A 504 5.39 -51.51 -22.67
N ARG A 505 4.86 -50.66 -21.78
CA ARG A 505 4.61 -49.24 -22.03
C ARG A 505 4.77 -48.47 -20.71
N PRO A 506 5.64 -47.44 -20.64
CA PRO A 506 5.85 -46.66 -19.41
C PRO A 506 4.55 -46.06 -18.83
N GLU A 507 3.62 -45.65 -19.68
CA GLU A 507 2.32 -45.06 -19.31
C GLU A 507 1.41 -46.01 -18.50
N LEU A 508 1.55 -47.33 -18.70
CA LEU A 508 0.77 -48.35 -17.98
C LEU A 508 1.06 -48.34 -16.48
N ARG A 509 2.28 -47.96 -16.08
CA ARG A 509 2.70 -47.95 -14.68
C ARG A 509 2.02 -46.86 -13.88
N GLU A 510 1.95 -45.65 -14.42
CA GLU A 510 1.32 -44.53 -13.71
C GLU A 510 -0.19 -44.77 -13.53
N ARG A 511 -0.86 -45.28 -14.57
CA ARG A 511 -2.27 -45.63 -14.53
C ARG A 511 -2.56 -46.80 -13.57
N PHE A 512 -1.77 -47.87 -13.62
CA PHE A 512 -1.85 -48.99 -12.67
C PHE A 512 -1.67 -48.54 -11.21
N ARG A 513 -0.76 -47.60 -10.95
CA ARG A 513 -0.56 -47.02 -9.62
C ARG A 513 -1.76 -46.20 -9.16
N HIS A 514 -2.32 -45.38 -10.04
CA HIS A 514 -3.45 -44.51 -9.73
C HIS A 514 -4.70 -45.33 -9.40
N ASP A 515 -5.05 -46.29 -10.26
CA ASP A 515 -6.36 -46.94 -10.23
C ASP A 515 -6.40 -48.20 -9.35
N TYR A 516 -5.28 -48.96 -9.28
CA TYR A 516 -5.29 -50.31 -8.70
C TYR A 516 -4.38 -50.46 -7.48
N HIS A 517 -3.23 -49.80 -7.44
CA HIS A 517 -2.29 -49.90 -6.30
C HIS A 517 -2.86 -49.24 -5.02
N VAL A 518 -3.56 -48.11 -5.16
CA VAL A 518 -4.22 -47.40 -4.04
C VAL A 518 -5.38 -48.21 -3.44
N GLN A 519 -6.11 -48.99 -4.25
CA GLN A 519 -7.20 -49.84 -3.75
C GLN A 519 -6.69 -51.08 -3.00
N TRP A 520 -5.56 -51.65 -3.43
CA TRP A 520 -4.95 -52.81 -2.77
C TRP A 520 -4.37 -52.46 -1.39
N GLU A 521 -3.68 -51.32 -1.25
CA GLU A 521 -3.13 -50.87 0.03
C GLU A 521 -4.20 -50.65 1.11
N ARG A 522 -5.42 -50.28 0.70
CA ARG A 522 -6.55 -50.04 1.63
C ARG A 522 -7.30 -51.30 2.05
N SER A 523 -7.25 -52.39 1.28
CA SER A 523 -8.16 -53.53 1.47
C SER A 523 -7.51 -54.93 1.44
N GLY A 524 -6.23 -55.03 1.08
CA GLY A 524 -5.48 -56.29 0.98
C GLY A 524 -5.98 -57.25 -0.12
N ARG A 525 -7.01 -56.85 -0.88
CA ARG A 525 -7.61 -57.62 -1.98
C ARG A 525 -7.96 -56.67 -3.12
N ILE A 526 -7.68 -57.07 -4.35
CA ILE A 526 -8.24 -56.40 -5.53
C ILE A 526 -9.71 -56.85 -5.60
N ARG A 527 -10.68 -55.94 -5.38
CA ARG A 527 -12.12 -56.28 -5.40
C ARG A 527 -12.55 -56.62 -6.83
N ARG A 528 -13.32 -57.71 -6.96
CA ARG A 528 -13.87 -58.21 -8.24
C ARG A 528 -14.79 -57.20 -8.95
N SER A 529 -15.36 -56.24 -8.22
CA SER A 529 -16.22 -55.19 -8.78
C SER A 529 -15.47 -54.17 -9.65
N ALA A 530 -14.13 -54.20 -9.66
CA ALA A 530 -13.30 -53.40 -10.57
C ALA A 530 -12.92 -54.16 -11.85
N LEU A 531 -13.46 -55.36 -12.08
CA LEU A 531 -13.12 -56.22 -13.23
C LEU A 531 -14.37 -56.71 -14.00
N ASP A 532 -15.57 -56.38 -13.53
CA ASP A 532 -16.86 -56.79 -14.13
C ASP A 532 -17.76 -55.55 -14.42
N GLY A 533 -17.16 -54.35 -14.55
CA GLY A 533 -17.87 -53.07 -14.74
C GLY A 533 -17.70 -52.51 -16.13
#